data_AF-A0A4Q4X563-F1
#
_entry.id   AF-A0A4Q4X563-F1
#
_cell.length_a   1.000
_cell.length_b   1.000
_cell.length_c   1.000
_cell.angle_alpha   90.00
_cell.angle_beta   90.00
_cell.angle_gamma   90.00
#
_symmetry.space_group_name_H-M   'P 1'
#
loop_
_entity.id
_entity.type
_entity.pdbx_description
1 polymer ?
#
loop_
_entity_poly.entity_id
_entity_poly.type
_entity_poly.pdbx_seq_one_letter_code
_entity_poly.pdbx_strand_id
1 'polypeptide(L)'
;MIRKQARQRRDYLYRKAIILREAEISEKRAKLRASLATGKPLDPSIANDQQLRKDYAYDESRPDRNVNEELDLDDEYSQLSGIVDPRVLELKGNCQSIQEDRSLTQDRTLSHFPHGPTASFSLHNVVLRHDIPGSIRGTVSESYPHLIFDGFTTRLGERVVKILKHIFPPREPVTSKAKLGNRVVTFKRTGHDSIELSEVGPRMSMKLFEIRSGTLENKDGDVEWHLNQYTRTSRKKDYL
;
A
#
# COMPACT_ATOMS: atom_id res chain seq x y z
N MET A 1 17.24 14.36 -16.88
CA MET A 1 16.65 13.44 -15.88
C MET A 1 15.31 13.94 -15.35
N ILE A 2 15.23 15.16 -14.79
CA ILE A 2 14.01 15.77 -14.22
C ILE A 2 12.83 15.82 -15.20
N ARG A 3 13.05 16.22 -16.47
CA ARG A 3 11.99 16.24 -17.50
C ARG A 3 11.36 14.87 -17.75
N LYS A 4 12.14 13.77 -17.62
CA LYS A 4 11.65 12.40 -17.80
C LYS A 4 10.70 12.03 -16.66
N GLN A 5 11.07 12.32 -15.41
CA GLN A 5 10.22 12.06 -14.23
C GLN A 5 8.91 12.86 -14.30
N ALA A 6 8.97 14.14 -14.66
CA ALA A 6 7.78 14.98 -14.82
C ALA A 6 6.87 14.49 -15.95
N ARG A 7 7.42 13.95 -17.04
CA ARG A 7 6.63 13.32 -18.11
C ARG A 7 5.97 12.03 -17.62
N GLN A 8 6.74 11.12 -17.02
CA GLN A 8 6.23 9.84 -16.48
C GLN A 8 5.11 10.05 -15.46
N ARG A 9 5.23 11.05 -14.59
CA ARG A 9 4.16 11.43 -13.65
C ARG A 9 2.89 11.88 -14.37
N ARG A 10 3.00 12.74 -15.39
CA ARG A 10 1.84 13.20 -16.18
C ARG A 10 1.18 12.05 -16.93
N ASP A 11 1.98 11.17 -17.53
CA ASP A 11 1.50 9.99 -18.24
C ASP A 11 0.74 9.05 -17.28
N TYR A 12 1.25 8.85 -16.06
CA TYR A 12 0.60 8.05 -15.01
C TYR A 12 -0.76 8.65 -14.61
N LEU A 13 -0.80 9.95 -14.29
CA LEU A 13 -2.05 10.62 -13.91
C LEU A 13 -3.09 10.57 -15.04
N TYR A 14 -2.65 10.71 -16.29
CA TYR A 14 -3.52 10.62 -17.46
C TYR A 14 -4.10 9.21 -17.63
N ARG A 15 -3.29 8.16 -17.50
CA ARG A 15 -3.77 6.76 -17.54
C ARG A 15 -4.76 6.48 -16.42
N LYS A 16 -4.45 6.91 -15.19
CA LYS A 16 -5.36 6.76 -14.05
C LYS A 16 -6.72 7.42 -14.29
N ALA A 17 -6.73 8.61 -14.90
CA ALA A 17 -7.97 9.28 -15.28
C ALA A 17 -8.75 8.54 -16.38
N ILE A 18 -8.05 7.94 -17.35
CA ILE A 18 -8.70 7.08 -18.36
C ILE A 18 -9.31 5.84 -17.71
N ILE A 19 -8.59 5.15 -16.82
CA ILE A 19 -9.09 3.95 -16.12
C ILE A 19 -10.38 4.28 -15.35
N LEU A 20 -10.42 5.41 -14.64
CA LEU A 20 -11.63 5.85 -13.93
C LEU A 20 -12.81 6.13 -14.87
N ARG A 21 -12.56 6.60 -16.10
CA ARG A 21 -13.60 6.80 -17.10
C ARG A 21 -14.02 5.48 -17.76
N GLU A 22 -13.07 4.61 -18.03
CA GLU A 22 -13.31 3.26 -18.59
C GLU A 22 -14.06 2.37 -17.61
N ALA A 23 -13.87 2.56 -16.31
CA ALA A 23 -14.57 1.87 -15.24
C ALA A 23 -16.10 1.99 -15.33
N GLU A 24 -16.63 3.19 -15.56
CA GLU A 24 -18.07 3.40 -15.74
C GLU A 24 -18.61 2.67 -16.97
N ILE A 25 -17.78 2.61 -18.02
CA ILE A 25 -18.10 1.91 -19.27
C ILE A 25 -18.00 0.39 -19.06
N SER A 26 -16.99 -0.09 -18.33
CA SER A 26 -16.76 -1.50 -18.06
C SER A 26 -17.88 -2.10 -17.21
N GLU A 27 -18.43 -1.36 -16.25
CA GLU A 27 -19.62 -1.78 -15.50
C GLU A 27 -20.83 -1.99 -16.41
N LYS A 28 -21.05 -1.11 -17.40
CA LYS A 28 -22.13 -1.28 -18.39
C LYS A 28 -21.88 -2.49 -19.29
N ARG A 29 -20.62 -2.70 -19.70
CA ARG A 29 -20.20 -3.86 -20.52
C ARG A 29 -20.38 -5.17 -19.76
N ALA A 30 -20.01 -5.23 -18.49
CA ALA A 30 -20.17 -6.43 -17.65
C ALA A 30 -21.64 -6.82 -17.52
N LYS A 31 -22.54 -5.83 -17.35
CA LYS A 31 -24.00 -6.07 -17.34
C LYS A 31 -24.51 -6.58 -18.69
N LEU A 32 -24.02 -6.02 -19.80
CA LEU A 32 -24.36 -6.50 -21.15
C LEU A 32 -23.91 -7.94 -21.36
N ARG A 33 -22.67 -8.28 -20.99
CA ARG A 33 -22.12 -9.64 -21.05
C ARG A 33 -22.93 -10.63 -20.22
N ALA A 34 -23.25 -10.28 -18.98
CA ALA A 34 -24.04 -11.11 -18.08
C ALA A 34 -25.47 -11.34 -18.61
N SER A 35 -26.09 -10.31 -19.21
CA SER A 35 -27.39 -10.42 -19.88
C SER A 35 -27.32 -11.33 -21.10
N LEU A 36 -26.29 -11.20 -21.95
CA LEU A 36 -26.10 -12.08 -23.12
C LEU A 36 -25.89 -13.55 -22.72
N ALA A 37 -25.16 -13.80 -21.63
CA ALA A 37 -24.93 -15.15 -21.11
C ALA A 37 -26.20 -15.79 -20.50
N THR A 38 -27.03 -14.99 -19.82
CA THR A 38 -28.19 -15.50 -19.05
C THR A 38 -29.54 -15.32 -19.75
N GLY A 39 -29.61 -14.50 -20.80
CA GLY A 39 -30.84 -14.11 -21.48
C GLY A 39 -31.76 -13.19 -20.66
N LYS A 40 -31.32 -12.70 -19.48
CA LYS A 40 -32.13 -11.81 -18.64
C LYS A 40 -32.25 -10.42 -19.26
N PRO A 41 -33.41 -9.75 -19.14
CA PRO A 41 -33.60 -8.40 -19.67
C PRO A 41 -32.67 -7.39 -18.98
N LEU A 42 -32.16 -6.45 -19.76
CA LEU A 42 -31.24 -5.39 -19.33
C LEU A 42 -31.96 -4.04 -19.25
N ASP A 43 -31.37 -3.09 -18.51
CA ASP A 43 -31.84 -1.71 -18.50
C ASP A 43 -31.87 -1.11 -19.93
N PRO A 44 -32.98 -0.45 -20.33
CA PRO A 44 -33.12 0.14 -21.66
C PRO A 44 -32.04 1.16 -22.01
N SER A 45 -31.47 1.87 -21.03
CA SER A 45 -30.39 2.83 -21.26
C SER A 45 -29.11 2.16 -21.74
N ILE A 46 -28.85 0.91 -21.33
CA ILE A 46 -27.67 0.15 -21.75
C ILE A 46 -27.97 -0.62 -23.04
N ALA A 47 -29.17 -1.19 -23.16
CA ALA A 47 -29.56 -2.00 -24.31
C ALA A 47 -29.63 -1.19 -25.62
N ASN A 48 -30.06 0.07 -25.54
CA ASN A 48 -30.22 0.96 -26.69
C ASN A 48 -28.94 1.72 -27.08
N ASP A 49 -27.86 1.59 -26.30
CA ASP A 49 -26.60 2.26 -26.60
C ASP A 49 -25.88 1.57 -27.77
N GLN A 50 -25.89 2.23 -28.94
CA GLN A 50 -25.29 1.73 -30.16
C GLN A 50 -23.75 1.77 -30.12
N GLN A 51 -23.16 2.74 -29.43
CA GLN A 51 -21.71 2.87 -29.33
C GLN A 51 -21.16 1.74 -28.45
N LEU A 52 -21.79 1.52 -27.29
CA LEU A 52 -21.43 0.43 -26.39
C LEU A 52 -21.42 -0.93 -27.08
N ARG A 53 -22.42 -1.23 -27.91
CA ARG A 53 -22.52 -2.50 -28.65
C ARG A 53 -21.42 -2.66 -29.70
N LYS A 54 -21.05 -1.58 -30.39
CA LYS A 54 -19.95 -1.61 -31.37
C LYS A 54 -18.61 -1.84 -30.69
N ASP A 55 -18.35 -1.12 -29.60
CA ASP A 55 -17.09 -1.25 -28.86
C ASP A 55 -16.98 -2.60 -28.16
N TYR A 56 -18.10 -3.10 -27.61
CA TYR A 56 -18.16 -4.41 -26.95
C TYR A 56 -17.64 -5.54 -27.83
N ALA A 57 -17.95 -5.53 -29.13
CA ALA A 57 -17.51 -6.55 -30.07
C ALA A 57 -15.96 -6.68 -30.16
N TYR A 58 -15.23 -5.59 -29.88
CA TYR A 58 -13.76 -5.61 -29.84
C TYR A 58 -13.21 -5.96 -28.45
N ASP A 59 -13.97 -5.64 -27.40
CA ASP A 59 -13.55 -5.75 -26.00
C ASP A 59 -13.98 -7.06 -25.30
N GLU A 60 -14.66 -7.99 -25.98
CA GLU A 60 -15.18 -9.25 -25.38
C GLU A 60 -14.12 -10.10 -24.68
N SER A 61 -12.87 -10.02 -25.17
CA SER A 61 -11.74 -10.78 -24.64
C SER A 61 -11.15 -10.21 -23.35
N ARG A 62 -11.45 -8.95 -23.01
CA ARG A 62 -10.95 -8.31 -21.78
C ARG A 62 -11.68 -8.93 -20.57
N PRO A 63 -10.96 -9.28 -19.49
CA PRO A 63 -11.59 -9.82 -18.28
C PRO A 63 -12.43 -8.74 -17.60
N ASP A 64 -13.59 -9.13 -17.05
CA ASP A 64 -14.44 -8.24 -16.27
C ASP A 64 -13.80 -8.03 -14.89
N ARG A 65 -12.96 -7.00 -14.79
CA ARG A 65 -12.31 -6.60 -13.54
C ARG A 65 -13.07 -5.44 -12.91
N ASN A 66 -13.08 -5.41 -11.58
CA ASN A 66 -13.59 -4.24 -10.87
C ASN A 66 -12.61 -3.06 -11.10
N VAL A 67 -13.15 -1.84 -11.07
CA VAL A 67 -12.38 -0.58 -11.10
C VAL A 67 -11.19 -0.61 -10.14
N ASN A 68 -11.40 -1.14 -8.93
CA ASN A 68 -10.34 -1.21 -7.93
C ASN A 68 -9.22 -2.16 -8.35
N GLU A 69 -9.56 -3.31 -8.93
CA GLU A 69 -8.57 -4.28 -9.42
C GLU A 69 -7.78 -3.73 -10.60
N GLU A 70 -8.42 -2.99 -11.51
CA GLU A 70 -7.72 -2.33 -12.62
C GLU A 70 -6.76 -1.25 -12.13
N LEU A 71 -7.17 -0.44 -11.15
CA LEU A 71 -6.30 0.56 -10.52
C LEU A 71 -5.14 -0.07 -9.76
N ASP A 72 -5.33 -1.24 -9.15
CA ASP A 72 -4.28 -1.96 -8.44
C ASP A 72 -3.25 -2.62 -9.37
N LEU A 73 -3.65 -2.95 -10.60
CA LEU A 73 -2.79 -3.53 -11.62
C LEU A 73 -1.83 -2.51 -12.23
N ASP A 74 -2.33 -1.31 -12.59
CA ASP A 74 -1.51 -0.21 -13.12
C ASP A 74 -1.10 0.76 -11.99
N ASP A 75 -0.55 0.20 -10.91
CA ASP A 75 -0.13 0.95 -9.73
C ASP A 75 1.36 1.31 -9.78
N GLU A 76 1.80 2.33 -9.02
CA GLU A 76 3.17 2.88 -9.04
C GLU A 76 4.24 1.84 -8.69
N TYR A 77 3.85 0.76 -7.99
CA TYR A 77 4.73 -0.33 -7.57
C TYR A 77 4.77 -1.51 -8.54
N SER A 78 3.74 -1.67 -9.38
CA SER A 78 3.54 -2.88 -10.20
C SER A 78 4.72 -3.20 -11.12
N GLN A 79 5.35 -2.17 -11.68
CA GLN A 79 6.40 -2.29 -12.70
C GLN A 79 7.71 -2.88 -12.18
N LEU A 80 8.03 -2.64 -10.90
CA LEU A 80 9.32 -3.00 -10.29
C LEU A 80 9.18 -4.00 -9.15
N SER A 81 7.95 -4.23 -8.68
CA SER A 81 7.67 -5.20 -7.62
C SER A 81 8.19 -6.58 -7.99
N GLY A 82 8.97 -7.21 -7.11
CA GLY A 82 9.50 -8.56 -7.33
C GLY A 82 10.71 -8.66 -8.26
N ILE A 83 11.06 -7.61 -9.00
CA ILE A 83 12.16 -7.62 -9.97
C ILE A 83 13.40 -6.94 -9.41
N VAL A 84 13.21 -5.80 -8.74
CA VAL A 84 14.31 -4.97 -8.23
C VAL A 84 14.18 -4.82 -6.73
N ASP A 85 15.27 -5.07 -6.02
CA ASP A 85 15.34 -4.84 -4.58
C ASP A 85 15.25 -3.33 -4.28
N PRO A 86 14.29 -2.90 -3.44
CA PRO A 86 14.15 -1.50 -3.09
C PRO A 86 15.36 -1.04 -2.28
N ARG A 87 15.92 0.11 -2.66
CA ARG A 87 16.99 0.77 -1.91
C ARG A 87 16.36 1.88 -1.07
N VAL A 88 16.43 1.71 0.25
CA VAL A 88 15.82 2.63 1.21
C VAL A 88 16.91 3.42 1.90
N LEU A 89 16.71 4.73 2.00
CA LEU A 89 17.59 5.63 2.73
C LEU A 89 16.81 6.24 3.89
N GLU A 90 17.31 6.04 5.11
CA GLU A 90 16.77 6.73 6.29
C GLU A 90 17.47 8.08 6.47
N LEU A 91 16.67 9.14 6.53
CA LEU A 91 17.15 10.49 6.82
C LEU A 91 16.61 10.94 8.17
N LYS A 92 17.47 11.51 9.01
CA LYS A 92 17.05 12.19 10.24
C LYS A 92 16.70 13.64 9.90
N GLY A 93 15.44 14.00 10.09
CA GLY A 93 14.99 15.39 9.97
C GLY A 93 15.28 16.17 11.26
N ASN A 94 15.55 17.47 11.12
CA ASN A 94 15.51 18.40 12.24
C ASN A 94 14.03 18.64 12.59
N CYS A 95 13.51 17.93 13.59
CA CYS A 95 12.15 18.13 14.06
C CYS A 95 12.10 19.43 14.87
N GLN A 96 11.66 20.53 14.25
CA GLN A 96 11.27 21.76 14.94
C GLN A 96 9.78 21.66 15.31
N SER A 97 9.44 20.83 16.28
CA SER A 97 8.20 21.01 17.05
C SER A 97 8.61 21.22 18.51
N ILE A 98 8.48 22.46 18.95
CA ILE A 98 8.56 22.81 20.38
C ILE A 98 7.32 22.19 21.02
N GLN A 99 7.49 21.11 21.78
CA GLN A 99 6.46 20.66 22.71
C GLN A 99 7.14 20.22 24.01
N GLU A 100 6.79 20.92 25.09
CA GLU A 100 7.40 20.83 26.43
C GLU A 100 7.14 19.49 27.16
N ASP A 101 6.35 18.59 26.56
CA ASP A 101 6.12 17.27 27.12
C ASP A 101 7.21 16.29 26.69
N ARG A 102 7.86 15.68 27.69
CA ARG A 102 8.93 14.68 27.55
C ARG A 102 8.51 13.37 26.84
N SER A 103 7.32 13.32 26.24
CA SER A 103 6.94 12.26 25.31
C SER A 103 7.40 12.63 23.91
N LEU A 104 8.52 12.03 23.49
CA LEU A 104 9.14 12.22 22.17
C LEU A 104 8.20 11.70 21.06
N THR A 105 7.13 12.42 20.74
CA THR A 105 6.27 12.13 19.59
C THR A 105 7.06 12.48 18.35
N GLN A 106 7.59 11.46 17.68
CA GLN A 106 8.34 11.64 16.44
C GLN A 106 7.42 11.39 15.27
N ASP A 107 7.42 12.29 14.29
CA ASP A 107 6.77 12.01 13.02
C ASP A 107 7.75 11.32 12.06
N ARG A 108 7.24 10.37 11.29
CA ARG A 108 7.98 9.69 10.23
C ARG A 108 7.25 9.82 8.92
N THR A 109 7.99 10.17 7.89
CA THR A 109 7.46 10.31 6.54
C THR A 109 8.16 9.32 5.64
N LEU A 110 7.36 8.49 4.98
CA LEU A 110 7.80 7.50 4.02
C LEU A 110 7.40 7.97 2.63
N SER A 111 8.38 8.18 1.73
CA SER A 111 8.12 8.67 0.38
C SER A 111 8.73 7.72 -0.65
N HIS A 112 7.91 7.27 -1.59
CA HIS A 112 8.36 6.37 -2.65
C HIS A 112 8.75 7.15 -3.91
N PHE A 113 9.96 6.90 -4.38
CA PHE A 113 10.48 7.48 -5.61
C PHE A 113 10.24 6.53 -6.79
N PRO A 114 10.15 7.04 -8.04
CA PRO A 114 10.40 8.43 -8.46
C PRO A 114 9.20 9.39 -8.37
N HIS A 115 7.97 8.90 -8.40
CA HIS A 115 6.74 9.70 -8.30
C HIS A 115 5.62 8.92 -7.59
N GLY A 116 6.00 8.09 -6.62
CA GLY A 116 5.07 7.32 -5.80
C GLY A 116 4.46 8.17 -4.69
N PRO A 117 3.62 7.55 -3.84
CA PRO A 117 2.96 8.24 -2.74
C PRO A 117 3.92 8.54 -1.58
N THR A 118 3.51 9.50 -0.76
CA THR A 118 4.12 9.81 0.53
C THR A 118 3.12 9.54 1.64
N ALA A 119 3.47 8.69 2.58
CA ALA A 119 2.69 8.37 3.77
C ALA A 119 3.36 8.97 5.01
N SER A 120 2.59 9.74 5.77
CA SER A 120 3.05 10.40 6.98
C SER A 120 2.40 9.77 8.21
N PHE A 121 3.24 9.40 9.17
CA PHE A 121 2.88 8.69 10.39
C PHE A 121 3.34 9.47 11.61
N SER A 122 2.51 9.47 12.65
CA SER A 122 2.92 9.91 13.98
C SER A 122 3.27 8.68 14.81
N LEU A 123 4.43 8.71 15.49
CA LEU A 123 4.87 7.62 16.36
C LEU A 123 4.43 7.85 17.79
N HIS A 124 3.83 6.81 18.38
CA HIS A 124 3.49 6.73 19.79
C HIS A 124 4.16 5.50 20.42
N ASN A 125 4.35 5.53 21.74
CA ASN A 125 4.88 4.39 22.51
C ASN A 125 6.20 3.83 21.95
N VAL A 126 7.11 4.71 21.55
CA VAL A 126 8.40 4.31 20.99
C VAL A 126 9.29 3.78 22.10
N VAL A 127 9.63 2.50 22.04
CA VAL A 127 10.66 1.87 22.86
C VAL A 127 11.84 1.55 21.96
N LEU A 128 12.96 2.23 22.21
CA LEU A 128 14.17 2.07 21.43
C LEU A 128 14.80 0.72 21.75
N ARG A 129 15.48 0.13 20.77
CA ARG A 129 16.10 -1.20 20.92
C ARG A 129 17.03 -1.31 22.14
N HIS A 130 17.77 -0.24 22.45
CA HIS A 130 18.73 -0.23 23.57
C HIS A 130 18.04 -0.29 24.95
N ASP A 131 16.77 0.09 25.01
CA ASP A 131 15.98 0.14 26.24
C ASP A 131 15.16 -1.16 26.47
N ILE A 132 15.18 -2.11 25.53
CA ILE A 132 14.39 -3.34 25.65
C ILE A 132 15.05 -4.30 26.66
N PRO A 133 14.38 -4.66 27.77
CA PRO A 133 14.91 -5.58 28.77
C PRO A 133 14.98 -7.01 28.20
N GLY A 134 16.10 -7.71 28.42
CA GLY A 134 16.28 -9.08 27.93
C GLY A 134 16.51 -9.21 26.42
N SER A 135 16.63 -8.10 25.69
CA SER A 135 17.04 -8.13 24.29
C SER A 135 18.48 -8.62 24.16
N ILE A 136 18.76 -9.43 23.14
CA ILE A 136 20.12 -9.84 22.80
C ILE A 136 20.86 -8.56 22.38
N ARG A 137 21.69 -8.04 23.29
CA ARG A 137 22.62 -6.92 23.05
C ARG A 137 23.75 -7.43 22.14
N GLY A 138 23.46 -7.58 20.86
CA GLY A 138 24.38 -8.08 19.83
C GLY A 138 24.04 -7.55 18.44
N THR A 139 24.73 -8.05 17.42
CA THR A 139 24.44 -7.75 16.02
C THR A 139 23.06 -8.30 15.63
N VAL A 140 22.31 -7.52 14.85
CA VAL A 140 21.01 -7.94 14.32
C VAL A 140 21.24 -8.69 13.01
N SER A 141 20.49 -9.76 12.76
CA SER A 141 20.54 -10.47 11.47
C SER A 141 20.04 -9.56 10.35
N GLU A 142 20.78 -9.48 9.24
CA GLU A 142 20.44 -8.70 8.05
C GLU A 142 19.65 -9.51 6.99
N SER A 143 19.20 -10.71 7.36
CA SER A 143 18.34 -11.55 6.52
C SER A 143 17.02 -10.87 6.16
N TYR A 144 16.51 -11.11 4.94
CA TYR A 144 15.22 -10.57 4.50
C TYR A 144 14.07 -11.01 5.42
N PRO A 145 13.36 -10.07 6.07
CA PRO A 145 12.32 -10.40 7.04
C PRO A 145 11.10 -10.98 6.32
N HIS A 146 10.36 -11.85 7.02
CA HIS A 146 8.95 -12.07 6.65
C HIS A 146 8.12 -10.86 7.08
N LEU A 147 6.97 -10.64 6.46
CA LEU A 147 6.09 -9.54 6.83
C LEU A 147 4.71 -10.12 7.13
N ILE A 148 4.12 -9.69 8.24
CA ILE A 148 2.77 -10.08 8.64
C ILE A 148 1.98 -8.79 8.79
N PHE A 149 0.89 -8.68 8.04
CA PHE A 149 -0.07 -7.61 8.14
C PHE A 149 -1.38 -8.21 8.61
N ASP A 150 -1.93 -7.67 9.69
CA ASP A 150 -3.17 -8.15 10.32
C ASP A 150 -4.13 -6.97 10.51
N GLY A 151 -5.43 -7.23 10.37
CA GLY A 151 -6.49 -6.24 10.54
C GLY A 151 -6.72 -5.27 9.36
N PHE A 152 -5.86 -5.23 8.35
CA PHE A 152 -6.05 -4.36 7.18
C PHE A 152 -7.07 -4.95 6.21
N THR A 153 -8.33 -4.52 6.32
CA THR A 153 -9.46 -5.04 5.50
C THR A 153 -10.00 -4.02 4.52
N THR A 154 -9.78 -2.73 4.78
CA THR A 154 -10.27 -1.67 3.90
C THR A 154 -9.33 -1.46 2.72
N ARG A 155 -9.83 -0.81 1.66
CA ARG A 155 -9.00 -0.39 0.52
C ARG A 155 -7.85 0.52 0.93
N LEU A 156 -8.07 1.41 1.91
CA LEU A 156 -7.00 2.27 2.45
C LEU A 156 -5.97 1.42 3.20
N GLY A 157 -6.42 0.43 3.97
CA GLY A 157 -5.55 -0.53 4.63
C GLY A 157 -4.67 -1.30 3.65
N GLU A 158 -5.26 -1.85 2.58
CA GLU A 158 -4.52 -2.51 1.50
C GLU A 158 -3.50 -1.58 0.83
N ARG A 159 -3.86 -0.30 0.62
CA ARG A 159 -2.94 0.72 0.10
C ARG A 159 -1.77 0.96 1.04
N VAL A 160 -2.00 1.08 2.34
CA VAL A 160 -0.93 1.23 3.35
C VAL A 160 -0.04 0.00 3.41
N VAL A 161 -0.62 -1.20 3.39
CA VAL A 161 0.13 -2.47 3.30
C VAL A 161 0.99 -2.48 2.05
N LYS A 162 0.47 -2.02 0.91
CA LYS A 162 1.21 -1.93 -0.35
C LYS A 162 2.39 -0.96 -0.24
N ILE A 163 2.21 0.20 0.38
CA ILE A 163 3.30 1.15 0.62
C ILE A 163 4.37 0.51 1.53
N LEU A 164 3.97 -0.08 2.66
CA LEU A 164 4.90 -0.64 3.64
C LEU A 164 5.65 -1.88 3.15
N LYS A 165 4.99 -2.78 2.39
CA LYS A 165 5.63 -4.02 1.92
C LYS A 165 6.75 -3.77 0.91
N HIS A 166 6.63 -2.73 0.08
CA HIS A 166 7.61 -2.41 -0.96
C HIS A 166 8.84 -1.65 -0.43
N ILE A 167 8.95 -1.46 0.88
CA ILE A 167 10.19 -1.03 1.54
C ILE A 167 11.17 -2.20 1.63
N PHE A 168 10.65 -3.42 1.71
CA PHE A 168 11.44 -4.63 1.92
C PHE A 168 11.68 -5.36 0.60
N PRO A 169 12.84 -6.04 0.47
CA PRO A 169 13.14 -6.83 -0.72
C PRO A 169 12.15 -7.99 -0.89
N PRO A 170 11.77 -8.29 -2.15
CA PRO A 170 10.90 -9.41 -2.44
C PRO A 170 11.59 -10.71 -2.04
N ARG A 171 10.83 -11.59 -1.39
CA ARG A 171 11.28 -12.92 -1.02
C ARG A 171 10.56 -13.95 -1.86
N GLU A 172 11.28 -14.99 -2.29
CA GLU A 172 10.64 -16.12 -2.97
C GLU A 172 9.59 -16.77 -2.05
N PRO A 173 8.42 -17.17 -2.58
CA PRO A 173 7.42 -17.89 -1.81
C PRO A 173 8.04 -19.16 -1.24
N VAL A 174 7.62 -19.53 -0.02
CA VAL A 174 8.16 -20.68 0.70
C VAL A 174 7.61 -21.97 0.08
N THR A 175 8.17 -22.39 -1.06
CA THR A 175 7.79 -23.62 -1.79
C THR A 175 8.24 -24.89 -1.05
N SER A 176 9.10 -24.78 -0.04
CA SER A 176 9.59 -25.93 0.74
C SER A 176 9.85 -25.52 2.18
N LYS A 177 9.66 -26.44 3.14
CA LYS A 177 9.96 -26.24 4.57
C LYS A 177 11.41 -25.77 4.84
N ALA A 178 12.33 -26.04 3.91
CA ALA A 178 13.73 -25.58 3.97
C ALA A 178 13.94 -24.10 3.57
N LYS A 179 13.00 -23.48 2.84
CA LYS A 179 13.04 -22.05 2.44
C LYS A 179 12.34 -21.13 3.44
N LEU A 180 11.76 -21.68 4.51
CA LEU A 180 11.27 -20.94 5.67
C LEU A 180 12.48 -20.43 6.49
N GLY A 181 13.37 -19.68 5.84
CA GLY A 181 14.53 -19.10 6.51
C GLY A 181 14.06 -18.25 7.68
N ASN A 182 14.71 -18.44 8.81
CA ASN A 182 14.74 -17.57 9.97
C ASN A 182 14.79 -16.13 9.45
N ARG A 183 13.77 -15.26 9.53
CA ARG A 183 13.01 -14.94 10.73
C ARG A 183 11.94 -13.88 10.43
N VAL A 184 10.80 -13.97 11.08
CA VAL A 184 10.26 -12.87 11.91
C VAL A 184 10.26 -13.47 13.30
N VAL A 185 11.05 -12.91 14.22
CA VAL A 185 11.24 -13.41 15.61
C VAL A 185 12.06 -14.72 15.76
N THR A 186 13.01 -14.83 16.71
CA THR A 186 13.97 -15.98 16.73
C THR A 186 13.13 -17.20 16.99
N PHE A 187 12.95 -18.05 15.99
CA PHE A 187 12.34 -19.34 16.21
C PHE A 187 13.44 -20.24 16.76
N LYS A 188 13.57 -20.33 18.08
CA LYS A 188 14.23 -21.49 18.69
C LYS A 188 13.20 -22.60 18.69
N ARG A 189 13.38 -23.59 17.81
CA ARG A 189 12.49 -24.74 17.69
C ARG A 189 12.75 -25.68 18.87
N THR A 190 11.89 -25.66 19.86
CA THR A 190 11.84 -26.67 20.92
C THR A 190 10.71 -27.64 20.54
N GLY A 191 11.04 -28.90 20.25
CA GLY A 191 10.06 -29.90 19.82
C GLY A 191 9.46 -29.68 18.41
N HIS A 192 8.54 -30.56 18.01
CA HIS A 192 7.84 -30.50 16.72
C HIS A 192 6.71 -29.44 16.68
N ASP A 193 6.30 -28.89 17.83
CA ASP A 193 5.04 -28.13 17.95
C ASP A 193 5.12 -26.81 18.75
N SER A 194 6.28 -26.46 19.33
CA SER A 194 6.45 -25.20 20.07
C SER A 194 7.48 -24.26 19.43
N ILE A 195 7.11 -22.98 19.38
CA ILE A 195 7.87 -21.90 18.75
C ILE A 195 8.17 -20.84 19.82
N GLU A 196 9.43 -20.68 20.19
CA GLU A 196 9.87 -19.57 21.05
C GLU A 196 10.07 -18.29 20.22
N LEU A 197 9.86 -17.12 20.82
CA LEU A 197 9.85 -15.83 20.15
C LEU A 197 10.83 -14.82 20.82
N SER A 198 12.00 -14.65 20.18
CA SER A 198 13.00 -13.58 20.35
C SER A 198 12.67 -12.16 19.85
N GLU A 199 12.37 -11.18 20.71
CA GLU A 199 12.32 -9.77 20.32
C GLU A 199 13.71 -9.15 20.06
N VAL A 200 13.84 -8.35 18.98
CA VAL A 200 15.14 -7.77 18.53
C VAL A 200 15.04 -6.32 18.05
N GLY A 201 13.88 -5.87 17.56
CA GLY A 201 13.67 -4.53 17.01
C GLY A 201 12.95 -3.58 17.97
N PRO A 202 12.88 -2.27 17.66
CA PRO A 202 12.13 -1.31 18.46
C PRO A 202 10.63 -1.60 18.46
N ARG A 203 9.93 -1.20 19.53
CA ARG A 203 8.46 -1.20 19.58
C ARG A 203 7.96 0.20 19.26
N MET A 204 6.96 0.29 18.41
CA MET A 204 6.30 1.56 18.12
C MET A 204 4.88 1.32 17.67
N SER A 205 4.00 2.25 18.02
CA SER A 205 2.66 2.35 17.46
C SER A 205 2.66 3.52 16.49
N MET A 206 2.51 3.24 15.20
CA MET A 206 2.41 4.27 14.17
C MET A 206 0.95 4.57 13.88
N LYS A 207 0.59 5.84 13.85
CA LYS A 207 -0.71 6.30 13.38
C LYS A 207 -0.55 7.07 12.08
N LEU A 208 -1.12 6.55 11.00
CA LEU A 208 -1.19 7.26 9.73
C LEU A 208 -2.07 8.50 9.88
N PHE A 209 -1.59 9.65 9.41
CA PHE A 209 -2.39 10.88 9.37
C PHE A 209 -2.55 11.48 7.97
N GLU A 210 -1.71 11.14 7.01
CA GLU A 210 -1.80 11.65 5.65
C GLU A 210 -1.20 10.66 4.64
N ILE A 211 -1.88 10.46 3.51
CA ILE A 211 -1.34 9.86 2.29
C ILE A 211 -1.51 10.87 1.17
N ARG A 212 -0.40 11.20 0.51
CA ARG A 212 -0.35 12.12 -0.62
C ARG A 212 0.16 11.42 -1.86
N SER A 213 -0.49 11.69 -2.99
CA SER A 213 -0.05 11.26 -4.32
C SER A 213 1.09 12.16 -4.82
N GLY A 214 2.31 11.84 -4.41
CA GLY A 214 3.53 12.54 -4.81
C GLY A 214 4.67 12.32 -3.83
N THR A 215 5.87 12.77 -4.21
CA THR A 215 7.08 12.70 -3.38
C THR A 215 7.09 13.77 -2.29
N LEU A 216 7.97 13.63 -1.31
CA LEU A 216 8.13 14.54 -0.16
C LEU A 216 8.29 16.02 -0.54
N GLU A 217 8.93 16.31 -1.67
CA GLU A 217 9.15 17.69 -2.15
C GLU A 217 7.84 18.33 -2.64
N ASN A 218 6.92 17.52 -3.16
CA ASN A 218 5.71 18.01 -3.79
C ASN A 218 4.57 18.22 -2.77
N LYS A 219 4.66 19.33 -2.04
CA LYS A 219 3.66 19.75 -1.03
C LYS A 219 2.29 20.12 -1.62
N ASP A 220 2.20 20.33 -2.93
CA ASP A 220 0.95 20.62 -3.63
C ASP A 220 0.35 19.37 -4.33
N GLY A 221 0.88 18.18 -4.03
CA GLY A 221 0.32 16.92 -4.54
C GLY A 221 -1.07 16.63 -3.99
N ASP A 222 -1.89 15.94 -4.78
CA ASP A 222 -3.24 15.55 -4.37
C ASP A 222 -3.22 14.66 -3.12
N VAL A 223 -4.04 15.02 -2.14
CA VAL A 223 -4.17 14.24 -0.90
C VAL A 223 -5.15 13.10 -1.15
N GLU A 224 -4.64 11.87 -1.12
CA GLU A 224 -5.46 10.66 -1.30
C GLU A 224 -6.31 10.41 -0.05
N TRP A 225 -5.72 10.60 1.12
CA TRP A 225 -6.41 10.48 2.40
C TRP A 225 -5.72 11.31 3.47
N HIS A 226 -6.49 11.87 4.41
CA HIS A 226 -5.98 12.52 5.60
C HIS A 226 -6.88 12.26 6.80
N LEU A 227 -6.27 12.28 7.99
CA LEU A 227 -6.96 12.08 9.25
C LEU A 227 -7.78 13.31 9.62
N ASN A 228 -9.09 13.20 9.43
CA ASN A 228 -10.04 14.26 9.75
C ASN A 228 -10.42 14.29 11.22
N GLN A 229 -9.69 15.03 12.06
CA GLN A 229 -9.92 15.04 13.51
C GLN A 229 -11.15 15.86 13.94
N TYR A 230 -11.38 17.02 13.32
CA TYR A 230 -12.37 18.01 13.76
C TYR A 230 -13.78 17.81 13.18
N THR A 231 -14.14 16.58 12.82
CA THR A 231 -15.48 16.25 12.31
C THR A 231 -16.29 15.46 13.33
N ARG A 232 -17.62 15.65 13.36
CA ARG A 232 -18.52 15.07 14.38
C ARG A 232 -18.44 13.54 14.52
N THR A 233 -18.15 12.83 13.42
CA THR A 233 -18.10 11.36 13.39
C THR A 233 -16.69 10.80 13.24
N SER A 234 -15.65 11.65 13.31
CA SER A 234 -14.25 11.25 13.12
C SER A 234 -13.84 10.07 14.00
N ARG A 235 -14.18 10.14 15.29
CA ARG A 235 -13.83 9.12 16.30
C ARG A 235 -14.62 7.82 16.18
N LYS A 236 -15.67 7.78 15.35
CA LYS A 236 -16.54 6.61 15.18
C LYS A 236 -16.18 5.77 13.95
N LYS A 237 -15.44 6.35 13.00
CA LYS A 237 -15.09 5.70 11.74
C LYS A 237 -13.69 5.12 11.85
N ASP A 238 -13.60 3.82 11.62
CA ASP A 238 -12.32 3.17 11.39
C ASP A 238 -12.08 3.03 9.89
N TYR A 239 -10.85 3.29 9.46
CA TYR A 239 -10.49 3.38 8.04
C TYR A 239 -9.38 2.42 7.63
N LEU A 240 -8.69 1.77 8.58
CA LEU A 240 -7.55 0.88 8.28
C LEU A 240 -7.93 -0.58 8.48
#